data_AF-A0A7X4E127-F1
#
_entry.id   AF-A0A7X4E127-F1
#
_cell.length_a   1.000
_cell.length_b   1.000
_cell.length_c   1.000
_cell.angle_alpha   90.00
_cell.angle_beta   90.00
_cell.angle_gamma   90.00
#
_symmetry.space_group_name_H-M   'P 1'
#
loop_
_entity.id
_entity.type
_entity.pdbx_description
1 polymer ?
#
loop_
_entity_poly.entity_id
_entity_poly.type
_entity_poly.pdbx_seq_one_letter_code
_entity_poly.pdbx_strand_id
1 'polypeptide(L)'
;MNFYAKEPTRCLRCKKCWMRCKRWWRTEMAQLLDELLRVKRIREDEAIKIMKERQLQLEQSRKFLATKVAAHDDYAIWRKKEEKRLYEEILHKAVHAYSLNTMRDQIMSFKDKQQQLQEEIEKAQTALTEATEHLATARQARMDAYKTVKKYEEYRDIVRTAEQQEAQRSEELEAEEFSIHAAH
;
A
#
# COMPACT_ATOMS: atom_id res chain seq x y z
N MET A 1 -10.39 -20.89 -1.81
CA MET A 1 -10.22 -21.70 -3.04
C MET A 1 -9.38 -22.91 -2.68
N ASN A 2 -10.01 -24.08 -2.58
CA ASN A 2 -9.35 -25.36 -2.35
C ASN A 2 -8.82 -25.90 -3.68
N PHE A 3 -7.53 -25.72 -3.96
CA PHE A 3 -6.85 -26.44 -5.04
C PHE A 3 -6.53 -27.86 -4.56
N TYR A 4 -7.54 -28.70 -4.37
CA TYR A 4 -7.33 -30.15 -4.39
C TYR A 4 -7.26 -30.58 -5.86
N ALA A 5 -6.12 -30.32 -6.50
CA ALA A 5 -5.82 -30.95 -7.75
C ALA A 5 -5.58 -32.44 -7.41
N LYS A 6 -6.62 -33.27 -7.57
CA LYS A 6 -6.56 -34.71 -7.29
C LYS A 6 -5.50 -35.31 -8.19
N GLU A 7 -4.62 -36.15 -7.64
CA GLU A 7 -3.68 -36.95 -8.43
C GLU A 7 -4.43 -37.61 -9.59
N PRO A 8 -3.85 -37.66 -10.80
CA PRO A 8 -4.48 -38.33 -11.93
C PRO A 8 -4.83 -39.77 -11.57
N THR A 9 -6.10 -40.14 -11.76
CA THR A 9 -6.61 -41.48 -11.49
C THR A 9 -5.77 -42.51 -12.23
N ARG A 10 -5.50 -43.63 -11.55
CA ARG A 10 -4.56 -44.67 -11.99
C ARG A 10 -4.82 -45.05 -13.45
N CYS A 11 -3.84 -44.84 -14.33
CA CYS A 11 -3.91 -45.28 -15.71
C CYS A 11 -4.08 -46.80 -15.74
N LEU A 12 -5.20 -47.28 -16.30
CA LEU A 12 -5.53 -48.72 -16.41
C LEU A 12 -4.59 -49.49 -17.37
N ARG A 13 -3.66 -48.80 -18.05
CA ARG A 13 -2.91 -49.36 -19.18
C ARG A 13 -1.55 -49.99 -18.82
N CYS A 14 -0.79 -49.44 -17.86
CA CYS A 14 0.35 -50.11 -17.18
C CYS A 14 0.96 -49.24 -16.05
N LYS A 15 1.68 -49.84 -15.10
CA LYS A 15 2.41 -49.12 -14.00
C LYS A 15 3.38 -48.04 -14.53
N LYS A 16 4.10 -48.32 -15.63
CA LYS A 16 5.05 -47.36 -16.26
C LYS A 16 4.34 -46.12 -16.82
N CYS A 17 3.14 -46.27 -17.39
CA CYS A 17 2.35 -45.16 -17.92
C CYS A 17 1.80 -44.27 -16.79
N TRP A 18 1.43 -44.87 -15.66
CA TRP A 18 0.99 -44.13 -14.47
C TRP A 18 2.14 -43.33 -13.81
N MET A 19 3.32 -43.93 -13.66
CA MET A 19 4.49 -43.22 -13.10
C MET A 19 4.94 -42.05 -14.00
N ARG A 20 4.94 -42.22 -15.32
CA ARG A 20 5.29 -41.15 -16.27
C ARG A 20 4.27 -40.00 -16.26
N CYS A 21 2.98 -40.30 -16.14
CA CYS A 21 1.91 -39.31 -16.01
C CYS A 21 1.97 -38.57 -14.66
N LYS A 22 2.28 -39.28 -13.57
CA LYS A 22 2.44 -38.71 -12.23
C LYS A 22 3.70 -37.82 -12.11
N ARG A 23 4.78 -38.15 -12.81
CA ARG A 23 5.99 -37.32 -12.89
C ARG A 23 5.75 -36.05 -13.70
N TRP A 24 5.16 -36.18 -14.89
CA TRP A 24 4.80 -35.05 -15.75
C TRP A 24 3.88 -34.05 -15.04
N TRP A 25 2.81 -34.53 -14.39
CA TRP A 25 1.88 -33.69 -13.64
C TRP A 25 2.52 -32.94 -12.46
N ARG A 26 3.52 -33.54 -11.79
CA ARG A 26 4.24 -32.88 -10.69
C ARG A 26 5.16 -31.76 -11.18
N THR A 27 5.94 -31.99 -12.22
CA THR A 27 6.79 -30.95 -12.85
C THR A 27 5.97 -29.78 -13.41
N GLU A 28 4.84 -30.06 -14.05
CA GLU A 28 3.94 -29.04 -14.58
C GLU A 28 3.34 -28.18 -13.43
N MET A 29 2.97 -28.83 -12.32
CA MET A 29 2.46 -28.16 -11.12
C MET A 29 3.53 -27.31 -10.43
N ALA A 30 4.78 -27.76 -10.36
CA ALA A 30 5.89 -26.99 -9.82
C ALA A 30 6.16 -25.73 -10.65
N GLN A 31 6.17 -25.84 -11.98
CA GLN A 31 6.32 -24.70 -12.90
C GLN A 31 5.17 -23.70 -12.76
N LEU A 32 3.93 -24.18 -12.69
CA LEU A 32 2.76 -23.32 -12.48
C LEU A 32 2.84 -22.57 -11.14
N LEU A 33 3.31 -23.24 -10.08
CA LEU A 33 3.44 -22.63 -8.77
C LEU A 33 4.53 -21.56 -8.73
N ASP A 34 5.65 -21.78 -9.44
CA ASP A 34 6.71 -20.78 -9.61
C ASP A 34 6.20 -19.54 -10.36
N GLU A 35 5.40 -19.71 -11.43
CA GLU A 35 4.81 -18.57 -12.15
C GLU A 35 3.75 -17.84 -11.30
N LEU A 36 2.92 -18.57 -10.54
CA LEU A 36 1.98 -17.97 -9.60
C LEU A 36 2.72 -17.17 -8.52
N LEU A 37 3.80 -17.71 -7.96
CA LEU A 37 4.62 -17.04 -6.97
C LEU A 37 5.26 -15.76 -7.53
N ARG A 38 5.74 -15.80 -8.78
CA ARG A 38 6.23 -14.62 -9.50
C ARG A 38 5.18 -13.52 -9.56
N VAL A 39 3.95 -13.85 -9.96
CA VAL A 39 2.83 -12.88 -9.99
C VAL A 39 2.52 -12.35 -8.58
N LYS A 40 2.58 -13.19 -7.54
CA LYS A 40 2.35 -12.73 -6.15
C LYS A 40 3.43 -11.76 -5.68
N ARG A 41 4.70 -12.01 -6.01
CA ARG A 41 5.81 -11.10 -5.68
C ARG A 41 5.66 -9.75 -6.38
N ILE A 42 5.28 -9.73 -7.65
CA ILE A 42 4.99 -8.47 -8.38
C ILE A 42 3.90 -7.66 -7.66
N ARG A 43 2.82 -8.32 -7.22
CA ARG A 43 1.74 -7.65 -6.48
C ARG A 43 2.18 -7.15 -5.11
N GLU A 44 3.08 -7.87 -4.43
CA GLU A 44 3.69 -7.39 -3.19
C GLU A 44 4.54 -6.14 -3.44
N ASP A 45 5.37 -6.15 -4.49
CA ASP A 45 6.18 -4.99 -4.88
C ASP A 45 5.31 -3.77 -5.22
N GLU A 46 4.20 -3.97 -5.93
CA GLU A 46 3.20 -2.95 -6.20
C GLU A 46 2.58 -2.41 -4.90
N ALA A 47 2.19 -3.28 -3.97
CA ALA A 47 1.66 -2.87 -2.68
C ALA A 47 2.68 -2.08 -1.85
N ILE A 48 3.98 -2.44 -1.92
CA ILE A 48 5.07 -1.69 -1.29
C ILE A 48 5.20 -0.29 -1.92
N LYS A 49 5.15 -0.19 -3.25
CA LYS A 49 5.22 1.11 -3.96
C LYS A 49 4.06 2.00 -3.56
N ILE A 50 2.83 1.49 -3.59
CA ILE A 50 1.63 2.24 -3.18
C ILE A 50 1.75 2.70 -1.73
N MET A 51 2.18 1.82 -0.81
CA MET A 51 2.37 2.19 0.60
C MET A 51 3.37 3.34 0.75
N LYS A 52 4.49 3.32 0.03
CA LYS A 52 5.49 4.40 0.05
C LYS A 52 4.93 5.71 -0.51
N GLU A 53 4.18 5.65 -1.60
CA GLU A 53 3.51 6.82 -2.19
C GLU A 53 2.52 7.45 -1.21
N ARG A 54 1.67 6.64 -0.55
CA ARG A 54 0.74 7.13 0.48
C ARG A 54 1.46 7.72 1.69
N GLN A 55 2.63 7.18 2.05
CA GLN A 55 3.45 7.74 3.12
C GLN A 55 3.99 9.13 2.74
N LEU A 56 4.49 9.28 1.51
CA LEU A 56 4.94 10.58 1.01
C LEU A 56 3.78 11.59 0.96
N GLN A 57 2.61 11.17 0.48
CA GLN A 57 1.41 12.01 0.47
C GLN A 57 1.04 12.48 1.88
N LEU A 58 1.09 11.60 2.87
CA LEU A 58 0.83 11.95 4.26
C LEU A 58 1.81 13.02 4.78
N GLU A 59 3.10 12.86 4.48
CA GLU A 59 4.12 13.83 4.86
C GLU A 59 3.91 15.19 4.19
N GLN A 60 3.51 15.20 2.92
CA GLN A 60 3.16 16.42 2.19
C GLN A 60 1.93 17.10 2.79
N SER A 61 0.86 16.36 3.09
CA SER A 61 -0.34 16.89 3.75
C SER A 61 -0.02 17.50 5.11
N ARG A 62 0.86 16.87 5.90
CA ARG A 62 1.32 17.41 7.20
C ARG A 62 2.06 18.74 7.03
N LYS A 63 3.00 18.81 6.07
CA LYS A 63 3.73 20.05 5.77
C LYS A 63 2.80 21.15 5.29
N PHE A 64 1.86 20.81 4.41
CA PHE A 64 0.87 21.77 3.90
C PHE A 64 0.01 22.34 5.03
N LEU A 65 -0.51 21.49 5.92
CA LEU A 65 -1.26 21.93 7.09
C LEU A 65 -0.42 22.86 7.97
N ALA A 66 0.83 22.50 8.27
CA ALA A 66 1.72 23.33 9.08
C ALA A 66 1.95 24.72 8.45
N THR A 67 2.15 24.79 7.14
CA THR A 67 2.29 26.06 6.41
C THR A 67 1.01 26.90 6.48
N LYS A 68 -0.17 26.28 6.37
CA LYS A 68 -1.46 27.00 6.45
C LYS A 68 -1.75 27.53 7.84
N VAL A 69 -1.46 26.74 8.87
CA VAL A 69 -1.56 27.18 10.28
C VAL A 69 -0.62 28.36 10.54
N ALA A 70 0.64 28.27 10.13
CA ALA A 70 1.59 29.38 10.27
C ALA A 70 1.10 30.65 9.56
N ALA A 71 0.63 30.53 8.32
CA ALA A 71 0.10 31.66 7.56
C ALA A 71 -1.14 32.29 8.23
N HIS A 72 -2.04 31.48 8.80
CA HIS A 72 -3.19 31.98 9.56
C HIS A 72 -2.74 32.73 10.82
N ASP A 73 -1.78 32.21 11.57
CA ASP A 73 -1.31 32.81 12.82
C ASP A 73 -0.58 34.14 12.56
N ASP A 74 0.31 34.17 11.55
CA ASP A 74 0.97 35.38 11.10
C ASP A 74 -0.04 36.45 10.66
N TYR A 75 -1.06 36.03 9.90
CA TYR A 75 -2.12 36.92 9.46
C TYR A 75 -3.00 37.41 10.62
N ALA A 76 -3.29 36.58 11.61
CA ALA A 76 -4.07 36.95 12.78
C ALA A 76 -3.34 38.01 13.63
N ILE A 77 -2.01 37.91 13.75
CA ILE A 77 -1.18 38.91 14.42
C ILE A 77 -1.17 40.21 13.62
N TRP A 78 -0.93 40.12 12.31
CA TRP A 78 -0.93 41.29 11.42
C TRP A 78 -2.27 42.03 11.45
N ARG A 79 -3.39 41.31 11.30
CA ARG A 79 -4.74 41.86 11.34
C ARG A 79 -4.99 42.66 12.60
N LYS A 80 -4.64 42.11 13.78
CA LYS A 80 -4.85 42.81 15.07
C LYS A 80 -4.06 44.12 15.15
N LYS A 81 -2.83 44.13 14.63
CA LYS A 81 -1.99 45.34 14.57
C LYS A 81 -2.59 46.37 13.62
N GLU A 82 -3.02 45.93 12.45
CA GLU A 82 -3.57 46.81 11.42
C GLU A 82 -4.93 47.39 11.81
N GLU A 83 -5.82 46.58 12.38
CA GLU A 83 -7.10 47.02 12.94
C GLU A 83 -6.88 48.08 14.04
N LYS A 84 -5.91 47.86 14.94
CA LYS A 84 -5.53 48.86 15.94
C LYS A 84 -5.01 50.15 15.31
N ARG A 85 -4.14 50.07 14.30
CA ARG A 85 -3.61 51.23 13.56
C ARG A 85 -4.74 52.04 12.93
N LEU A 86 -5.70 51.37 12.30
CA LEU A 86 -6.89 51.99 11.71
C LEU A 86 -7.71 52.71 12.79
N TYR A 87 -8.01 52.07 13.92
CA TYR A 87 -8.73 52.73 15.00
C TYR A 87 -7.99 53.95 15.57
N GLU A 88 -6.68 53.87 15.78
CA GLU A 88 -5.83 54.98 16.25
C GLU A 88 -5.81 56.15 15.27
N GLU A 89 -5.91 55.90 13.97
CA GLU A 89 -5.90 56.94 12.93
C GLU A 89 -7.12 57.88 13.02
N ILE A 90 -8.27 57.34 13.43
CA ILE A 90 -9.55 58.06 13.58
C ILE A 90 -9.74 58.59 15.00
N LEU A 91 -9.14 57.94 16.01
CA LEU A 91 -9.28 58.35 17.39
C LEU A 91 -8.87 59.83 17.56
N HIS A 92 -9.77 60.64 18.11
CA HIS A 92 -9.60 62.08 18.33
C HIS A 92 -9.59 62.99 17.08
N LYS A 93 -10.06 62.51 15.91
CA LYS A 93 -10.25 63.35 14.71
C LYS A 93 -11.72 63.47 14.31
N ALA A 94 -12.08 64.61 13.72
CA ALA A 94 -13.36 64.76 13.02
C ALA A 94 -13.22 64.09 11.65
N VAL A 95 -13.94 62.98 11.43
CA VAL A 95 -13.82 62.16 10.23
C VAL A 95 -15.17 62.13 9.51
N HIS A 96 -15.15 62.20 8.18
CA HIS A 96 -16.37 62.15 7.38
C HIS A 96 -16.98 60.73 7.41
N ALA A 97 -18.32 60.65 7.38
CA ALA A 97 -19.05 59.38 7.46
C ALA A 97 -18.65 58.37 6.37
N TYR A 98 -18.32 58.87 5.17
CA TYR A 98 -17.81 58.02 4.07
C TYR A 98 -16.52 57.29 4.45
N SER A 99 -15.54 58.00 5.03
CA SER A 99 -14.26 57.42 5.43
C SER A 99 -14.42 56.38 6.55
N LEU A 100 -15.40 56.56 7.43
CA LEU A 100 -15.76 55.57 8.45
C LEU A 100 -16.31 54.28 7.81
N ASN A 101 -17.16 54.40 6.79
CA ASN A 101 -17.66 53.25 6.03
C ASN A 101 -16.52 52.53 5.30
N THR A 102 -15.61 53.25 4.65
CA THR A 102 -14.44 52.65 3.99
C THR A 102 -13.58 51.86 4.97
N MET A 103 -13.32 52.39 6.17
CA MET A 103 -12.58 51.67 7.20
C MET A 103 -13.33 50.41 7.68
N ARG A 104 -14.65 50.51 7.87
CA ARG A 104 -15.48 49.34 8.21
C ARG A 104 -15.33 48.25 7.16
N ASP A 105 -15.43 48.60 5.88
CA ASP A 105 -15.31 47.66 4.77
C ASP A 105 -13.92 47.03 4.72
N GLN A 106 -12.86 47.80 5.00
CA GLN A 106 -11.50 47.27 5.13
C GLN A 106 -11.38 46.25 6.27
N ILE A 107 -11.89 46.56 7.47
CA ILE A 107 -11.87 45.62 8.61
C ILE A 107 -12.67 44.34 8.28
N MET A 108 -13.81 44.48 7.60
CA MET A 108 -14.58 43.32 7.12
C MET A 108 -13.76 42.48 6.14
N SER A 109 -13.07 43.10 5.17
CA SER A 109 -12.21 42.39 4.23
C SER A 109 -11.10 41.60 4.93
N PHE A 110 -10.56 42.13 6.04
CA PHE A 110 -9.55 41.41 6.81
C PHE A 110 -10.12 40.19 7.52
N LYS A 111 -11.34 40.29 8.05
CA LYS A 111 -12.06 39.17 8.68
C LYS A 111 -12.39 38.09 7.66
N ASP A 112 -12.86 38.48 6.48
CA ASP A 112 -13.16 37.56 5.38
C ASP A 112 -11.90 36.80 4.95
N LYS A 113 -10.76 37.48 4.84
CA LYS A 113 -9.50 36.82 4.49
C LYS A 113 -9.02 35.85 5.57
N GLN A 114 -9.19 36.19 6.85
CA GLN A 114 -8.88 35.26 7.93
C GLN A 114 -9.80 34.03 7.91
N GLN A 115 -11.10 34.24 7.66
CA GLN A 115 -12.07 33.16 7.52
C GLN A 115 -11.67 32.21 6.37
N GLN A 116 -11.24 32.75 5.23
CA GLN A 116 -10.73 31.94 4.11
C GLN A 116 -9.51 31.09 4.52
N LEU A 117 -8.56 31.66 5.28
CA LEU A 117 -7.39 30.91 5.77
C LEU A 117 -7.81 29.80 6.74
N GLN A 118 -8.81 30.04 7.58
CA GLN A 118 -9.37 29.04 8.48
C GLN A 118 -10.04 27.89 7.70
N GLU A 119 -10.84 28.20 6.67
CA GLU A 119 -11.44 27.19 5.79
C GLU A 119 -10.39 26.36 5.04
N GLU A 120 -9.27 26.97 4.64
CA GLU A 120 -8.14 26.25 4.04
C GLU A 120 -7.46 25.31 5.03
N ILE A 121 -7.36 25.69 6.32
CA ILE A 121 -6.84 24.81 7.38
C ILE A 121 -7.76 23.61 7.57
N GLU A 122 -9.08 23.83 7.65
CA GLU A 122 -10.06 22.75 7.80
C GLU A 122 -9.98 21.76 6.64
N LYS A 123 -9.91 22.26 5.39
CA LYS A 123 -9.69 21.42 4.20
C LYS A 123 -8.37 20.64 4.28
N ALA A 124 -7.29 21.28 4.74
CA ALA A 124 -6.00 20.62 4.90
C ALA A 124 -6.03 19.54 6.00
N GLN A 125 -6.80 19.74 7.07
CA GLN A 125 -7.02 18.75 8.13
C GLN A 125 -7.79 17.54 7.60
N THR A 126 -8.87 17.76 6.83
CA THR A 126 -9.60 16.67 6.18
C THR A 126 -8.72 15.87 5.22
N ALA A 127 -7.93 16.55 4.39
CA ALA A 127 -6.98 15.89 3.49
C ALA A 127 -5.90 15.10 4.26
N LEU A 128 -5.49 15.58 5.45
CA LEU A 128 -4.57 14.86 6.31
C LEU A 128 -5.22 13.59 6.88
N THR A 129 -6.47 13.67 7.35
CA THR A 129 -7.19 12.49 7.85
C THR A 129 -7.38 11.44 6.76
N GLU A 130 -7.80 11.84 5.57
CA GLU A 130 -7.93 10.94 4.42
C GLU A 130 -6.59 10.28 4.06
N ALA A 131 -5.49 11.07 4.02
CA ALA A 131 -4.16 10.53 3.77
C ALA A 131 -3.71 9.52 4.83
N THR A 132 -4.08 9.73 6.11
CA THR A 132 -3.78 8.75 7.18
C THR A 132 -4.54 7.44 6.98
N GLU A 133 -5.81 7.50 6.61
CA GLU A 133 -6.64 6.32 6.34
C GLU A 133 -6.15 5.56 5.10
N HIS A 134 -5.80 6.27 4.04
CA HIS A 134 -5.20 5.67 2.84
C HIS A 134 -3.87 4.99 3.12
N LEU A 135 -3.03 5.55 4.00
CA LEU A 135 -1.81 4.88 4.43
C LEU A 135 -2.09 3.61 5.25
N ALA A 136 -3.09 3.66 6.15
CA ALA A 136 -3.49 2.50 6.94
C ALA A 136 -3.98 1.34 6.05
N THR A 137 -4.85 1.64 5.09
CA THR A 137 -5.35 0.65 4.12
C THR A 137 -4.24 0.11 3.22
N ALA A 138 -3.31 0.95 2.74
CA ALA A 138 -2.16 0.51 1.96
C ALA A 138 -1.20 -0.40 2.77
N ARG A 139 -0.99 -0.11 4.06
CA ARG A 139 -0.20 -0.97 4.96
C ARG A 139 -0.85 -2.34 5.13
N GLN A 140 -2.16 -2.38 5.30
CA GLN A 140 -2.90 -3.63 5.41
C GLN A 140 -2.81 -4.44 4.10
N ALA A 141 -3.02 -3.80 2.96
CA ALA A 141 -2.89 -4.44 1.65
C ALA A 141 -1.49 -5.04 1.42
N ARG A 142 -0.43 -4.31 1.81
CA ARG A 142 0.95 -4.84 1.79
C ARG A 142 1.10 -6.07 2.68
N MET A 143 0.57 -6.02 3.91
CA MET A 143 0.66 -7.15 4.83
C MET A 143 -0.04 -8.40 4.27
N ASP A 144 -1.20 -8.22 3.64
CA ASP A 144 -1.94 -9.33 3.04
C ASP A 144 -1.26 -9.89 1.79
N ALA A 145 -0.63 -9.02 0.98
CA ALA A 145 0.22 -9.44 -0.13
C ALA A 145 1.44 -10.25 0.35
N TYR A 146 2.14 -9.78 1.39
CA TYR A 146 3.27 -10.48 2.00
C TYR A 146 2.87 -11.86 2.55
N LYS A 147 1.76 -11.95 3.30
CA LYS A 147 1.23 -13.23 3.79
C LYS A 147 0.91 -14.19 2.64
N THR A 148 0.37 -13.66 1.55
CA THR A 148 0.07 -14.45 0.36
C THR A 148 1.34 -14.98 -0.29
N VAL A 149 2.38 -14.15 -0.48
CA VAL A 149 3.67 -14.59 -1.02
C VAL A 149 4.27 -15.69 -0.15
N LYS A 150 4.36 -15.46 1.16
CA LYS A 150 4.91 -16.43 2.12
C LYS A 150 4.19 -17.78 2.05
N LYS A 151 2.86 -17.77 1.98
CA LYS A 151 2.05 -19.00 1.84
C LYS A 151 2.39 -19.78 0.57
N TYR A 152 2.62 -19.10 -0.55
CA TYR A 152 2.97 -19.76 -1.81
C TYR A 152 4.43 -20.25 -1.81
N GLU A 153 5.33 -19.58 -1.11
CA GLU A 153 6.70 -20.07 -0.87
C GLU A 153 6.69 -21.37 -0.08
N GLU A 154 5.90 -21.44 1.00
CA GLU A 154 5.72 -22.66 1.79
C GLU A 154 5.18 -23.81 0.92
N TYR A 155 4.19 -23.55 0.07
CA TYR A 155 3.69 -24.58 -0.86
C TYR A 155 4.74 -25.03 -1.87
N ARG A 156 5.55 -24.10 -2.40
CA ARG A 156 6.61 -24.44 -3.35
C ARG A 156 7.65 -25.33 -2.70
N ASP A 157 8.02 -25.03 -1.47
CA ASP A 157 9.03 -25.79 -0.75
C ASP A 157 8.51 -27.20 -0.40
N ILE A 158 7.22 -27.35 -0.08
CA ILE A 158 6.57 -28.67 0.09
C ILE A 158 6.61 -29.47 -1.23
N VAL A 159 6.28 -28.86 -2.36
CA VAL A 159 6.29 -29.55 -3.66
C VAL A 159 7.71 -29.99 -4.03
N ARG A 160 8.70 -29.09 -3.88
CA ARG A 160 10.11 -29.38 -4.20
C ARG A 160 10.71 -30.47 -3.30
N THR A 161 10.42 -30.44 -2.01
CA THR A 161 10.88 -31.50 -1.08
C THR A 161 10.27 -32.85 -1.42
N ALA A 162 8.98 -32.90 -1.78
CA ALA A 162 8.34 -34.12 -2.25
C ALA A 162 8.93 -34.64 -3.58
N GLU A 163 9.31 -33.74 -4.50
CA GLU A 163 10.01 -34.11 -5.74
C GLU A 163 11.40 -34.69 -5.46
N GLN A 164 12.16 -34.10 -4.54
CA GLN A 164 13.48 -34.59 -4.15
C GLN A 164 13.41 -35.98 -3.51
N GLN A 165 12.46 -36.21 -2.59
CA GLN A 165 12.28 -37.51 -1.95
C GLN A 165 11.90 -38.60 -2.96
N GLU A 166 11.06 -38.28 -3.95
CA GLU A 166 10.72 -39.23 -5.00
C GLU A 166 11.91 -39.49 -5.93
N ALA A 167 12.70 -38.47 -6.27
CA ALA A 167 13.91 -38.65 -7.08
C ALA A 167 14.88 -39.61 -6.39
N GLN A 168 15.15 -39.40 -5.10
CA GLN A 168 15.97 -40.31 -4.28
C GLN A 168 15.41 -41.73 -4.29
N ARG A 169 14.10 -41.89 -4.05
CA ARG A 169 13.44 -43.20 -4.10
C ARG A 169 13.56 -43.87 -5.47
N SER A 170 13.48 -43.11 -6.56
CA SER A 170 13.63 -43.66 -7.91
C SER A 170 15.07 -44.10 -8.19
N GLU A 171 16.06 -43.34 -7.72
CA GLU A 171 17.47 -43.71 -7.83
C GLU A 171 17.80 -44.98 -7.05
N GLU A 172 17.24 -45.13 -5.84
CA GLU A 172 17.36 -46.35 -5.03
C GLU A 172 16.78 -47.58 -5.74
N LEU A 173 15.56 -47.45 -6.28
CA LEU A 173 14.91 -48.54 -7.04
C LEU A 173 15.70 -48.92 -8.30
N GLU A 174 16.22 -47.92 -9.03
CA GLU A 174 17.06 -48.17 -10.20
C GLU A 174 18.35 -48.92 -9.79
N ALA A 175 19.01 -48.51 -8.70
CA ALA A 175 20.19 -49.19 -8.18
C ALA A 175 19.91 -50.64 -7.75
N GLU A 176 18.78 -50.89 -7.08
CA GLU A 176 18.32 -52.25 -6.74
C GLU A 176 18.10 -53.10 -8.01
N GLU A 177 17.41 -52.56 -9.02
CA GLU A 177 17.17 -53.25 -10.30
C GLU A 177 18.48 -53.60 -11.01
N PHE A 178 19.47 -52.69 -11.03
CA PHE A 178 20.80 -52.96 -11.58
C PHE A 178 21.55 -54.05 -10.79
N SER A 179 21.48 -54.03 -9.45
CA SER A 179 22.15 -55.03 -8.61
C SER A 179 21.56 -56.44 -8.80
N ILE A 180 20.24 -56.54 -8.99
CA ILE A 180 19.54 -57.80 -9.22
C ILE A 180 19.84 -58.35 -10.63
N HIS A 181 19.93 -57.48 -11.65
CA HIS A 181 20.30 -57.89 -13.01
C HIS A 181 21.77 -58.28 -13.15
N ALA A 182 22.69 -57.70 -12.36
CA ALA A 182 24.10 -58.06 -12.39
C ALA A 182 24.41 -59.40 -11.68
N ALA A 183 23.48 -59.90 -10.85
CA ALA A 183 23.61 -61.16 -10.12
C ALA A 183 23.03 -62.38 -10.88
N HIS A 184 22.40 -62.16 -12.04
CA HIS A 184 21.85 -63.17 -12.95
C HIS A 184 22.72 -63.31 -14.21
#